data_AF-A0A9R1WTJ9-F1
#
_entry.id   AF-A0A9R1WTJ9-F1
#
_cell.length_a   1.000
_cell.length_b   1.000
_cell.length_c   1.000
_cell.angle_alpha   90.00
_cell.angle_beta   90.00
_cell.angle_gamma   90.00
#
_symmetry.space_group_name_H-M   'P 1'
#
loop_
_entity.id
_entity.type
_entity.pdbx_description
1 polymer ?
#
loop_
_entity_poly.entity_id
_entity_poly.type
_entity_poly.pdbx_seq_one_letter_code
_entity_poly.pdbx_strand_id
1 'polypeptide(L)'
;MCIREESILDEAMAFTEAQLMGVVDTLEGNLLQQVKHALRSPSHRGVQMVETRFYFSNYKEECSRYDSLLKLANALFNYLQLLHKEELSTFIKWVKDMNFQKITPYARDRTPELYLWAVRIFLEPHYSQARITISKMAQLVLVLDDIYDAYGTIEELRLLTDAINRWEISAMEQLPEYIKPLYKIILNELTEVQKQLPKEGRENRVKASKQAFQQLARGYHQEAEWRYSKYVPSYQEYMKNGLITSTYNVFSTYSLMNMDEINSEEALGWYKTHPNILKATKLLGRLYNDVTTFQFEGERAQEVESVHTYMKTFGLPENVVVEELKKMIENAWKDINKECLKPTEVTMGLLAPVLNLARITDMVYMYNDRFTFPEETTVEYVTLLVIASIPMY
;
A
#
# COMPACT_ATOMS: atom_id res chain seq x y z
N MET A 1 14.48 -13.08 2.02
CA MET A 1 13.49 -14.09 2.46
C MET A 1 13.82 -14.68 3.85
N CYS A 2 14.73 -14.06 4.62
CA CYS A 2 15.15 -14.50 5.96
C CYS A 2 13.98 -14.51 6.98
N ILE A 3 14.02 -15.41 7.96
CA ILE A 3 13.19 -15.35 9.19
C ILE A 3 14.05 -15.01 10.42
N ARG A 4 13.42 -14.69 11.56
CA ARG A 4 14.14 -14.17 12.75
C ARG A 4 15.26 -15.09 13.26
N GLU A 5 15.09 -16.39 13.10
CA GLU A 5 16.01 -17.42 13.56
C GLU A 5 17.23 -17.61 12.65
N GLU A 6 17.27 -16.96 11.48
CA GLU A 6 18.29 -17.17 10.43
C GLU A 6 19.29 -16.00 10.32
N SER A 7 19.97 -15.64 11.41
CA SER A 7 20.92 -14.52 11.41
C SER A 7 22.04 -14.64 10.34
N ILE A 8 22.41 -15.87 9.97
CA ILE A 8 23.38 -16.14 8.92
C ILE A 8 22.97 -15.55 7.55
N LEU A 9 21.67 -15.43 7.29
CA LEU A 9 21.17 -14.85 6.03
C LEU A 9 21.26 -13.32 6.04
N ASP A 10 21.25 -12.68 7.20
CA ASP A 10 21.53 -11.24 7.30
C ASP A 10 23.00 -10.97 6.99
N GLU A 11 23.91 -11.78 7.53
CA GLU A 11 25.35 -11.72 7.23
C GLU A 11 25.62 -11.99 5.74
N ALA A 12 24.94 -12.98 5.16
CA ALA A 12 25.06 -13.28 3.74
C ALA A 12 24.55 -12.13 2.86
N MET A 13 23.47 -11.45 3.25
CA MET A 13 22.95 -10.28 2.53
C MET A 13 23.96 -9.14 2.56
N ALA A 14 24.46 -8.77 3.75
CA ALA A 14 25.46 -7.71 3.89
C ALA A 14 26.76 -8.03 3.13
N PHE A 15 27.22 -9.29 3.20
CA PHE A 15 28.40 -9.73 2.47
C PHE A 15 28.20 -9.65 0.96
N THR A 16 27.11 -10.20 0.43
CA THR A 16 26.86 -10.23 -1.02
C THR A 16 26.63 -8.84 -1.58
N GLU A 17 25.92 -7.96 -0.88
CA GLU A 17 25.74 -6.57 -1.25
C GLU A 17 27.09 -5.85 -1.35
N ALA A 18 27.95 -5.97 -0.33
CA ALA A 18 29.28 -5.35 -0.34
C ALA A 18 30.16 -5.85 -1.48
N GLN A 19 30.16 -7.16 -1.77
CA GLN A 19 30.92 -7.72 -2.89
C GLN A 19 30.39 -7.23 -4.24
N LEU A 20 29.07 -7.22 -4.43
CA LEU A 20 28.44 -6.76 -5.67
C LEU A 20 28.67 -5.27 -5.91
N MET A 21 28.56 -4.42 -4.88
CA MET A 21 28.92 -3.00 -4.98
C MET A 21 30.39 -2.81 -5.34
N GLY A 22 31.30 -3.65 -4.82
CA GLY A 22 32.73 -3.55 -5.11
C GLY A 22 33.10 -3.88 -6.56
N VAL A 23 32.28 -4.66 -7.26
CA VAL A 23 32.55 -5.06 -8.66
C VAL A 23 31.63 -4.38 -9.68
N VAL A 24 30.53 -3.73 -9.26
CA VAL A 24 29.48 -3.25 -10.19
C VAL A 24 30.03 -2.35 -11.29
N ASP A 25 30.97 -1.46 -10.98
CA ASP A 25 31.55 -0.52 -11.96
C ASP A 25 32.54 -1.18 -12.94
N THR A 26 32.89 -2.45 -12.71
CA THR A 26 33.76 -3.25 -13.59
C THR A 26 32.96 -4.16 -14.54
N LEU A 27 31.66 -4.28 -14.33
CA LEU A 27 30.78 -5.12 -15.14
C LEU A 27 30.31 -4.36 -16.39
N GLU A 28 30.03 -5.10 -17.47
CA GLU A 28 29.52 -4.54 -18.71
C GLU A 28 28.26 -5.28 -19.19
N GLY A 29 27.54 -4.64 -20.12
CA GLY A 29 26.40 -5.25 -20.81
C GLY A 29 25.26 -5.70 -19.89
N ASN A 30 24.72 -6.88 -20.16
CA ASN A 30 23.56 -7.42 -19.44
C ASN A 30 23.87 -7.72 -17.97
N LEU A 31 25.08 -8.19 -17.66
CA LEU A 31 25.47 -8.53 -16.29
C LEU A 31 25.51 -7.30 -15.38
N LEU A 32 26.00 -6.16 -15.89
CA LEU A 32 25.94 -4.88 -15.20
C LEU A 32 24.49 -4.50 -14.84
N GLN A 33 23.57 -4.64 -15.80
CA GLN A 33 22.15 -4.31 -15.58
C GLN A 33 21.50 -5.23 -14.56
N GLN A 34 21.80 -6.54 -14.60
CA GLN A 34 21.31 -7.50 -13.62
C GLN A 34 21.78 -7.18 -12.20
N VAL A 35 23.08 -6.89 -12.02
CA VAL A 35 23.64 -6.56 -10.71
C VAL A 35 23.10 -5.23 -10.20
N LYS A 36 23.03 -4.19 -11.05
CA LYS A 36 22.43 -2.90 -10.67
C LYS A 36 20.98 -3.04 -10.26
N HIS A 37 20.19 -3.84 -10.99
CA HIS A 37 18.79 -4.09 -10.66
C HIS A 37 18.64 -4.84 -9.33
N ALA A 38 19.42 -5.90 -9.13
CA ALA A 38 19.38 -6.69 -7.89
C ALA A 38 19.80 -5.88 -6.65
N LEU A 39 20.81 -5.02 -6.79
CA LEU A 39 21.23 -4.07 -5.74
C LEU A 39 20.17 -2.99 -5.47
N ARG A 40 19.45 -2.54 -6.51
CA ARG A 40 18.39 -1.52 -6.38
C ARG A 40 17.14 -2.07 -5.70
N SER A 41 16.72 -3.30 -6.00
CA SER A 41 15.47 -3.85 -5.48
C SER A 41 15.53 -5.38 -5.42
N PRO A 42 15.51 -5.98 -4.22
CA PRO A 42 15.40 -7.43 -4.09
C PRO A 42 14.09 -7.94 -4.69
N SER A 43 14.15 -8.96 -5.54
CA SER A 43 12.99 -9.50 -6.26
C SER A 43 11.82 -9.92 -5.35
N HIS A 44 12.12 -10.41 -4.14
CA HIS A 44 11.11 -10.80 -3.15
C HIS A 44 10.28 -9.62 -2.62
N ARG A 45 10.88 -8.43 -2.59
CA ARG A 45 10.28 -7.17 -2.14
C ARG A 45 9.73 -6.32 -3.29
N GLY A 46 10.17 -6.60 -4.53
CA GLY A 46 9.76 -5.89 -5.75
C GLY A 46 8.36 -6.26 -6.29
N VAL A 47 7.96 -5.61 -7.40
CA VAL A 47 6.71 -5.97 -8.11
C VAL A 47 6.94 -7.17 -8.97
N GLN A 48 6.27 -8.26 -8.67
CA GLN A 48 6.41 -9.48 -9.46
C GLN A 48 6.29 -9.24 -10.98
N MET A 49 5.31 -8.47 -11.45
CA MET A 49 5.17 -8.17 -12.89
C MET A 49 6.30 -7.33 -13.47
N VAL A 50 6.77 -6.31 -12.74
CA VAL A 50 7.86 -5.46 -13.21
C VAL A 50 9.19 -6.21 -13.15
N GLU A 51 9.45 -6.91 -12.05
CA GLU A 51 10.59 -7.82 -11.88
C GLU A 51 10.62 -8.87 -13.01
N THR A 52 9.46 -9.43 -13.39
CA THR A 52 9.37 -10.38 -14.50
C THR A 52 9.69 -9.70 -15.84
N ARG A 53 9.20 -8.48 -16.09
CA ARG A 53 9.58 -7.72 -17.31
C ARG A 53 11.07 -7.41 -17.37
N PHE A 54 11.66 -7.00 -16.24
CA PHE A 54 13.10 -6.78 -16.16
C PHE A 54 13.87 -8.08 -16.37
N TYR A 55 13.38 -9.21 -15.82
CA TYR A 55 14.00 -10.51 -16.04
C TYR A 55 14.06 -10.87 -17.53
N PHE A 56 12.95 -10.81 -18.27
CA PHE A 56 12.95 -11.09 -19.71
C PHE A 56 13.81 -10.12 -20.53
N SER A 57 13.99 -8.88 -20.06
CA SER A 57 14.82 -7.88 -20.72
C SER A 57 16.31 -8.10 -20.44
N ASN A 58 16.67 -8.35 -19.17
CA ASN A 58 18.04 -8.47 -18.68
C ASN A 58 18.64 -9.85 -18.97
N TYR A 59 17.81 -10.89 -19.12
CA TYR A 59 18.21 -12.27 -19.43
C TYR A 59 17.77 -12.69 -20.84
N LYS A 60 17.65 -11.73 -21.77
CA LYS A 60 17.11 -11.95 -23.12
C LYS A 60 17.78 -13.12 -23.87
N GLU A 61 19.10 -13.24 -23.80
CA GLU A 61 19.85 -14.32 -24.46
C GLU A 61 19.49 -15.70 -23.91
N GLU A 62 19.40 -15.84 -22.58
CA GLU A 62 19.01 -17.09 -21.92
C GLU A 62 17.54 -17.42 -22.19
N CYS A 63 16.66 -16.44 -22.05
CA CYS A 63 15.22 -16.59 -22.33
C CYS A 63 14.95 -16.96 -23.79
N SER A 64 15.76 -16.46 -24.74
CA SER A 64 15.60 -16.76 -26.17
C SER A 64 15.79 -18.24 -26.51
N ARG A 65 16.44 -19.02 -25.63
CA ARG A 65 16.58 -20.48 -25.77
C ARG A 65 15.26 -21.23 -25.56
N TYR A 66 14.25 -20.56 -25.01
CA TYR A 66 12.93 -21.12 -24.69
C TYR A 66 11.81 -20.34 -25.39
N ASP A 67 11.79 -20.39 -26.72
CA ASP A 67 10.86 -19.62 -27.57
C ASP A 67 9.38 -19.72 -27.12
N SER A 68 8.91 -20.92 -26.75
CA SER A 68 7.53 -21.10 -26.28
C SER A 68 7.23 -20.36 -24.97
N LEU A 69 8.19 -20.31 -24.04
CA LEU A 69 8.02 -19.58 -22.77
C LEU A 69 8.04 -18.07 -23.00
N LEU A 70 8.93 -17.59 -23.87
CA LEU A 70 9.00 -16.18 -24.23
C LEU A 70 7.73 -15.70 -24.92
N LYS A 71 7.19 -16.49 -25.86
CA LYS A 71 5.91 -16.19 -26.53
C LYS A 71 4.75 -16.14 -25.56
N LEU A 72 4.66 -17.12 -24.65
CA LEU A 72 3.63 -17.13 -23.62
C LEU A 72 3.72 -15.92 -22.70
N ALA A 73 4.94 -15.57 -22.24
CA ALA A 73 5.17 -14.41 -21.40
C ALA A 73 4.78 -13.11 -22.11
N ASN A 74 5.22 -12.91 -23.36
CA ASN A 74 4.88 -11.73 -24.16
C ASN A 74 3.37 -11.60 -24.38
N ALA A 75 2.69 -12.72 -24.69
CA ALA A 75 1.23 -12.74 -24.82
C ALA A 75 0.54 -12.34 -23.51
N LEU A 76 1.00 -12.89 -22.37
CA LEU A 76 0.47 -12.55 -21.05
C LEU A 76 0.71 -11.07 -20.70
N PHE A 77 1.91 -10.54 -20.94
CA PHE A 77 2.22 -9.13 -20.70
C PHE A 77 1.36 -8.19 -21.52
N ASN A 78 1.12 -8.51 -22.80
CA ASN A 78 0.27 -7.70 -23.67
C ASN A 78 -1.20 -7.78 -23.26
N TYR A 79 -1.68 -8.98 -22.89
CA TYR A 79 -3.03 -9.16 -22.37
C TYR A 79 -3.26 -8.36 -21.08
N LEU A 80 -2.37 -8.50 -20.10
CA LEU A 80 -2.43 -7.75 -18.84
C LEU A 80 -2.31 -6.26 -19.07
N GLN A 81 -1.45 -5.80 -19.98
CA GLN A 81 -1.36 -4.39 -20.31
C GLN A 81 -2.68 -3.84 -20.85
N LEU A 82 -3.32 -4.53 -21.79
CA LEU A 82 -4.61 -4.11 -22.35
C LEU A 82 -5.68 -4.05 -21.25
N LEU A 83 -5.74 -5.09 -20.41
CA LEU A 83 -6.64 -5.14 -19.27
C LEU A 83 -6.38 -3.97 -18.31
N HIS A 84 -5.12 -3.71 -17.96
CA HIS A 84 -4.78 -2.61 -17.06
C HIS A 84 -5.11 -1.23 -17.64
N LYS A 85 -4.97 -1.04 -18.96
CA LYS A 85 -5.38 0.19 -19.64
C LYS A 85 -6.89 0.42 -19.56
N GLU A 86 -7.67 -0.63 -19.73
CA GLU A 86 -9.14 -0.56 -19.63
C GLU A 86 -9.58 -0.26 -18.20
N GLU A 87 -8.98 -0.93 -17.20
CA GLU A 87 -9.23 -0.68 -15.79
C GLU A 87 -8.86 0.74 -15.37
N LEU A 88 -7.66 1.21 -15.75
CA LEU A 88 -7.22 2.57 -15.45
C LEU A 88 -8.10 3.61 -16.14
N SER A 89 -8.51 3.38 -17.39
CA SER A 89 -9.46 4.25 -18.09
C SER A 89 -10.80 4.34 -17.35
N THR A 90 -11.31 3.20 -16.87
CA THR A 90 -12.54 3.13 -16.07
C THR A 90 -12.39 3.90 -14.76
N PHE A 91 -11.27 3.74 -14.07
CA PHE A 91 -10.98 4.46 -12.83
C PHE A 91 -10.84 5.97 -13.05
N ILE A 92 -10.07 6.40 -14.04
CA ILE A 92 -9.93 7.82 -14.42
C ILE A 92 -11.29 8.43 -14.76
N LYS A 93 -12.12 7.70 -15.51
CA LYS A 93 -13.48 8.16 -15.82
C LYS A 93 -14.30 8.36 -14.55
N TRP A 94 -14.28 7.40 -13.62
CA TRP A 94 -14.96 7.55 -12.34
C TRP A 94 -14.46 8.76 -11.54
N VAL A 95 -13.15 8.99 -11.47
CA VAL A 95 -12.58 10.18 -10.80
C VAL A 95 -13.11 11.48 -11.41
N LYS A 96 -13.21 11.55 -12.74
CA LYS A 96 -13.77 12.70 -13.48
C LYS A 96 -15.27 12.85 -13.23
N ASP A 97 -16.03 11.77 -13.30
CA ASP A 97 -17.48 11.77 -13.11
C ASP A 97 -17.86 12.19 -11.68
N MET A 98 -17.07 11.82 -10.67
CA MET A 98 -17.23 12.26 -9.28
C MET A 98 -16.72 13.69 -9.04
N ASN A 99 -16.04 14.29 -10.03
CA ASN A 99 -15.58 15.68 -10.03
C ASN A 99 -14.62 16.03 -8.88
N PHE A 100 -13.71 15.11 -8.52
CA PHE A 100 -12.73 15.29 -7.43
C PHE A 100 -11.95 16.60 -7.51
N GLN A 101 -11.53 17.00 -8.71
CA GLN A 101 -10.80 18.27 -8.91
C GLN A 101 -11.59 19.50 -8.46
N LYS A 102 -12.92 19.46 -8.51
CA LYS A 102 -13.77 20.57 -8.06
C LYS A 102 -14.16 20.45 -6.59
N ILE A 103 -14.47 19.25 -6.12
CA ILE A 103 -14.97 19.04 -4.75
C ILE A 103 -13.83 19.07 -3.72
N THR A 104 -12.64 18.62 -4.11
CA THR A 104 -11.46 18.50 -3.25
C THR A 104 -10.22 19.05 -3.99
N PRO A 105 -10.20 20.35 -4.34
CA PRO A 105 -9.09 20.95 -5.11
C PRO A 105 -7.76 20.99 -4.35
N TYR A 106 -7.82 20.81 -3.03
CA TYR A 106 -6.67 20.74 -2.13
C TYR A 106 -6.05 19.34 -2.07
N ALA A 107 -6.77 18.29 -2.49
CA ALA A 107 -6.28 16.93 -2.41
C ALA A 107 -5.26 16.64 -3.51
N ARG A 108 -4.30 15.77 -3.21
CA ARG A 108 -3.28 15.32 -4.14
C ARG A 108 -3.94 14.53 -5.28
N ASP A 109 -3.52 14.79 -6.54
CA ASP A 109 -3.89 13.94 -7.68
C ASP A 109 -2.83 12.86 -7.88
N ARG A 110 -3.16 11.63 -7.47
CA ARG A 110 -2.28 10.45 -7.54
C ARG A 110 -2.97 9.28 -8.23
N THR A 111 -3.84 9.58 -9.20
CA THR A 111 -4.69 8.57 -9.86
C THR A 111 -3.88 7.41 -10.45
N PRO A 112 -2.79 7.63 -11.22
CA PRO A 112 -1.97 6.52 -11.74
C PRO A 112 -1.31 5.67 -10.63
N GLU A 113 -0.84 6.32 -9.56
CA GLU A 113 -0.14 5.68 -8.44
C GLU A 113 -1.09 4.82 -7.60
N LEU A 114 -2.31 5.31 -7.33
CA LEU A 114 -3.34 4.56 -6.63
C LEU A 114 -3.77 3.31 -7.41
N TYR A 115 -3.85 3.42 -8.73
CA TYR A 115 -4.11 2.26 -9.58
C TYR A 115 -2.95 1.26 -9.56
N LEU A 116 -1.70 1.74 -9.57
CA LEU A 116 -0.51 0.89 -9.44
C LEU A 116 -0.52 0.11 -8.11
N TRP A 117 -1.00 0.69 -7.02
CA TRP A 117 -1.17 -0.03 -5.76
C TRP A 117 -2.17 -1.18 -5.91
N ALA A 118 -3.30 -0.95 -6.56
CA ALA A 118 -4.30 -1.99 -6.79
C ALA A 118 -3.75 -3.15 -7.65
N VAL A 119 -3.02 -2.85 -8.72
CA VAL A 119 -2.32 -3.85 -9.56
C VAL A 119 -1.33 -4.70 -8.77
N ARG A 120 -0.65 -4.09 -7.79
CA ARG A 120 0.30 -4.80 -6.94
C ARG A 120 -0.39 -5.71 -5.93
N ILE A 121 -1.51 -5.29 -5.35
CA ILE A 121 -2.28 -6.12 -4.41
C ILE A 121 -2.77 -7.39 -5.13
N PHE A 122 -3.34 -7.23 -6.33
CA PHE A 122 -3.90 -8.32 -7.12
C PHE A 122 -3.31 -8.37 -8.53
N LEU A 123 -2.49 -9.38 -8.78
CA LEU A 123 -1.77 -9.53 -10.05
C LEU A 123 -2.63 -10.22 -11.12
N GLU A 124 -3.47 -11.15 -10.69
CA GLU A 124 -4.13 -12.10 -11.57
C GLU A 124 -5.26 -11.43 -12.37
N PRO A 125 -5.46 -11.79 -13.65
CA PRO A 125 -6.47 -11.15 -14.49
C PRO A 125 -7.89 -11.16 -13.92
N HIS A 126 -8.27 -12.25 -13.25
CA HIS A 126 -9.63 -12.43 -12.71
C HIS A 126 -9.97 -11.44 -11.57
N TYR A 127 -8.98 -10.78 -10.97
CA TYR A 127 -9.16 -9.72 -9.97
C TYR A 127 -9.37 -8.32 -10.58
N SER A 128 -9.73 -8.22 -11.87
CA SER A 128 -9.95 -6.93 -12.54
C SER A 128 -10.91 -6.01 -11.79
N GLN A 129 -12.08 -6.52 -11.42
CA GLN A 129 -13.06 -5.75 -10.67
C GLN A 129 -12.55 -5.35 -9.28
N ALA A 130 -11.80 -6.24 -8.62
CA ALA A 130 -11.18 -5.96 -7.33
C ALA A 130 -10.17 -4.81 -7.43
N ARG A 131 -9.36 -4.76 -8.50
CA ARG A 131 -8.41 -3.67 -8.75
C ARG A 131 -9.11 -2.32 -8.94
N ILE A 132 -10.19 -2.29 -9.72
CA ILE A 132 -10.99 -1.06 -9.91
C ILE A 132 -11.57 -0.60 -8.56
N THR A 133 -12.19 -1.51 -7.79
CA THR A 133 -12.77 -1.20 -6.48
C THR A 133 -11.72 -0.68 -5.50
N ILE A 134 -10.55 -1.33 -5.43
CA ILE A 134 -9.45 -0.89 -4.56
C ILE A 134 -8.92 0.47 -4.98
N SER A 135 -8.80 0.75 -6.28
CA SER A 135 -8.30 2.04 -6.77
C SER A 135 -9.21 3.20 -6.34
N LYS A 136 -10.52 3.02 -6.47
CA LYS A 136 -11.51 3.99 -6.00
C LYS A 136 -11.46 4.16 -4.48
N MET A 137 -11.34 3.06 -3.75
CA MET A 137 -11.18 3.10 -2.30
C MET A 137 -9.91 3.85 -1.90
N ALA A 138 -8.79 3.60 -2.58
CA ALA A 138 -7.53 4.30 -2.36
C ALA A 138 -7.67 5.82 -2.61
N GLN A 139 -8.40 6.23 -3.65
CA GLN A 139 -8.73 7.64 -3.90
C GLN A 139 -9.53 8.27 -2.75
N LEU A 140 -10.51 7.56 -2.21
CA LEU A 140 -11.31 8.05 -1.09
C LEU A 140 -10.49 8.17 0.19
N VAL A 141 -9.60 7.21 0.46
CA VAL A 141 -8.65 7.28 1.58
C VAL A 141 -7.68 8.45 1.42
N LEU A 142 -7.12 8.67 0.22
CA LEU A 142 -6.21 9.78 -0.05
C LEU A 142 -6.88 11.13 0.24
N VAL A 143 -8.09 11.33 -0.30
CA VAL A 143 -8.82 12.58 -0.08
C VAL A 143 -9.18 12.76 1.39
N LEU A 144 -9.52 11.67 2.08
CA LEU A 144 -9.78 11.73 3.51
C LEU A 144 -8.51 12.13 4.28
N ASP A 145 -7.38 11.49 4.00
CA ASP A 145 -6.07 11.80 4.56
C ASP A 145 -5.73 13.30 4.42
N ASP A 146 -5.85 13.84 3.20
CA ASP A 146 -5.58 15.25 2.91
C ASP A 146 -6.51 16.21 3.69
N ILE A 147 -7.77 15.82 3.92
CA ILE A 147 -8.70 16.60 4.74
C ILE A 147 -8.23 16.65 6.19
N TYR A 148 -7.90 15.51 6.80
CA TYR A 148 -7.49 15.46 8.20
C TYR A 148 -6.09 16.04 8.44
N ASP A 149 -5.20 15.94 7.45
CA ASP A 149 -3.82 16.36 7.61
C ASP A 149 -3.60 17.85 7.33
N ALA A 150 -4.30 18.42 6.36
CA ALA A 150 -3.91 19.71 5.79
C ALA A 150 -5.05 20.69 5.49
N TYR A 151 -6.33 20.30 5.60
CA TYR A 151 -7.43 21.17 5.15
C TYR A 151 -8.54 21.44 6.18
N GLY A 152 -9.12 20.40 6.79
CA GLY A 152 -10.27 20.56 7.68
C GLY A 152 -9.88 21.19 9.02
N THR A 153 -10.75 22.04 9.58
CA THR A 153 -10.59 22.51 10.96
C THR A 153 -10.94 21.41 11.96
N ILE A 154 -10.42 21.48 13.19
CA ILE A 154 -10.68 20.42 14.17
C ILE A 154 -12.19 20.23 14.45
N GLU A 155 -12.98 21.30 14.42
CA GLU A 155 -14.44 21.24 14.55
C GLU A 155 -15.10 20.51 13.38
N GLU A 156 -14.65 20.79 12.14
CA GLU A 156 -15.14 20.12 10.94
C GLU A 156 -14.76 18.63 10.93
N LEU A 157 -13.53 18.31 11.35
CA LEU A 157 -13.03 16.94 11.43
C LEU A 157 -13.81 16.11 12.46
N ARG A 158 -14.24 16.69 13.59
CA ARG A 158 -15.15 16.03 14.56
C ARG A 158 -16.47 15.65 13.91
N LEU A 159 -17.07 16.58 13.15
CA LEU A 159 -18.34 16.35 12.44
C LEU A 159 -18.19 15.28 11.35
N LEU A 160 -17.10 15.34 10.56
CA LEU A 160 -16.80 14.33 9.54
C LEU A 160 -16.59 12.94 10.16
N THR A 161 -15.84 12.87 11.26
CA THR A 161 -15.61 11.62 11.99
C THR A 161 -16.92 11.03 12.49
N ASP A 162 -17.78 11.84 13.11
CA ASP A 162 -19.09 11.41 13.59
C ASP A 162 -19.98 10.91 12.43
N ALA A 163 -20.03 11.65 11.32
CA ALA A 163 -20.80 11.25 10.14
C ALA A 163 -20.31 9.91 9.57
N ILE A 164 -19.00 9.68 9.45
CA ILE A 164 -18.44 8.39 9.01
C ILE A 164 -18.79 7.28 10.01
N ASN A 165 -18.75 7.55 11.32
CA ASN A 165 -19.13 6.55 12.32
C ASN A 165 -20.61 6.15 12.25
N ARG A 166 -21.51 7.10 11.97
CA ARG A 166 -22.93 6.81 11.73
C ARG A 166 -23.16 6.11 10.40
N TRP A 167 -22.50 6.60 9.34
CA TRP A 167 -22.60 6.10 7.97
C TRP A 167 -24.04 6.12 7.44
N GLU A 168 -24.73 7.24 7.68
CA GLU A 168 -26.11 7.49 7.27
C GLU A 168 -26.19 8.76 6.43
N ILE A 169 -27.13 8.81 5.49
CA ILE A 169 -27.31 10.00 4.64
C ILE A 169 -27.76 11.23 5.42
N SER A 170 -28.51 11.03 6.52
CA SER A 170 -28.97 12.09 7.43
C SER A 170 -27.81 12.80 8.13
N ALA A 171 -26.71 12.11 8.42
CA ALA A 171 -25.53 12.71 9.05
C ALA A 171 -24.87 13.78 8.15
N MET A 172 -25.13 13.75 6.84
CA MET A 172 -24.63 14.74 5.89
C MET A 172 -25.14 16.16 6.17
N GLU A 173 -26.30 16.32 6.80
CA GLU A 173 -26.89 17.64 7.09
C GLU A 173 -26.01 18.50 7.99
N GLN A 174 -25.24 17.85 8.88
CA GLN A 174 -24.37 18.50 9.87
C GLN A 174 -22.98 18.82 9.31
N LEU A 175 -22.63 18.32 8.13
CA LEU A 175 -21.32 18.53 7.54
C LEU A 175 -21.20 19.90 6.88
N PRO A 176 -19.99 20.48 6.80
CA PRO A 176 -19.72 21.64 5.94
C PRO A 176 -20.10 21.37 4.48
N GLU A 177 -20.62 22.38 3.78
CA GLU A 177 -21.10 22.25 2.39
C GLU A 177 -20.06 21.65 1.44
N TYR A 178 -18.77 21.95 1.63
CA TYR A 178 -17.70 21.42 0.78
C TYR A 178 -17.40 19.93 1.02
N ILE A 179 -17.70 19.39 2.21
CA ILE A 179 -17.46 17.99 2.57
C ILE A 179 -18.64 17.10 2.15
N LYS A 180 -19.87 17.63 2.11
CA LYS A 180 -21.09 16.87 1.78
C LYS A 180 -20.97 16.05 0.47
N PRO A 181 -20.44 16.59 -0.64
CA PRO A 181 -20.26 15.81 -1.87
C PRO A 181 -19.37 14.59 -1.67
N LEU A 182 -18.24 14.74 -0.99
CA LEU A 182 -17.31 13.64 -0.71
C LEU A 182 -17.98 12.56 0.15
N TYR A 183 -18.65 12.97 1.23
CA TYR A 183 -19.34 12.02 2.12
C TYR A 183 -20.42 11.22 1.36
N LYS A 184 -21.16 11.87 0.46
CA LYS A 184 -22.12 11.19 -0.42
C LYS A 184 -21.44 10.17 -1.36
N ILE A 185 -20.27 10.50 -1.92
CA ILE A 185 -19.50 9.57 -2.74
C ILE A 185 -19.07 8.34 -1.93
N ILE A 186 -18.59 8.53 -0.69
CA ILE A 186 -18.19 7.43 0.20
C ILE A 186 -19.35 6.45 0.44
N LEU A 187 -20.55 6.98 0.76
CA LEU A 187 -21.73 6.14 1.00
C LEU A 187 -22.17 5.39 -0.27
N ASN A 188 -22.18 6.08 -1.41
CA ASN A 188 -22.62 5.51 -2.68
C ASN A 188 -21.65 4.43 -3.17
N GLU A 189 -20.35 4.64 -3.09
CA GLU A 189 -19.37 3.68 -3.62
C GLU A 189 -19.45 2.35 -2.86
N LEU A 190 -19.54 2.36 -1.52
CA LEU A 190 -19.72 1.11 -0.78
C LEU A 190 -21.04 0.41 -1.13
N THR A 191 -22.10 1.18 -1.40
CA THR A 191 -23.40 0.66 -1.83
C THR A 191 -23.29 0.00 -3.21
N GLU A 192 -22.58 0.60 -4.16
CA GLU A 192 -22.35 0.02 -5.49
C GLU A 192 -21.51 -1.25 -5.42
N VAL A 193 -20.44 -1.26 -4.62
CA VAL A 193 -19.63 -2.46 -4.41
C VAL A 193 -20.48 -3.58 -3.80
N GLN A 194 -21.30 -3.28 -2.79
CA GLN A 194 -22.19 -4.25 -2.17
C GLN A 194 -23.17 -4.92 -3.17
N LYS A 195 -23.62 -4.19 -4.20
CA LYS A 195 -24.52 -4.76 -5.24
C LYS A 195 -23.83 -5.80 -6.11
N GLN A 196 -22.50 -5.69 -6.29
CA GLN A 196 -21.70 -6.56 -7.14
C GLN A 196 -21.27 -7.86 -6.43
N LEU A 197 -21.23 -7.86 -5.09
CA LEU A 197 -20.80 -9.01 -4.30
C LEU A 197 -21.76 -10.20 -4.40
N PRO A 198 -21.29 -11.45 -4.23
CA PRO A 198 -22.15 -12.62 -3.99
C PRO A 198 -23.11 -12.39 -2.81
N LYS A 199 -24.25 -13.10 -2.74
CA LYS A 199 -25.20 -12.96 -1.61
C LYS A 199 -24.64 -13.54 -0.32
N GLU A 200 -23.95 -14.67 -0.42
CA GLU A 200 -23.34 -15.37 0.70
C GLU A 200 -22.16 -14.57 1.27
N GLY A 201 -22.10 -14.43 2.60
CA GLY A 201 -21.03 -13.67 3.28
C GLY A 201 -21.02 -12.15 3.04
N ARG A 202 -21.88 -11.62 2.14
CA ARG A 202 -21.93 -10.21 1.73
C ARG A 202 -21.95 -9.23 2.89
N GLU A 203 -22.91 -9.42 3.78
CA GLU A 203 -23.17 -8.51 4.89
C GLU A 203 -21.96 -8.44 5.84
N ASN A 204 -21.36 -9.60 6.12
CA ASN A 204 -20.18 -9.70 6.98
C ASN A 204 -18.96 -9.00 6.36
N ARG A 205 -18.72 -9.19 5.05
CA ARG A 205 -17.63 -8.53 4.31
C ARG A 205 -17.81 -7.01 4.30
N VAL A 206 -19.00 -6.52 3.92
CA VAL A 206 -19.31 -5.09 3.87
C VAL A 206 -19.20 -4.45 5.25
N LYS A 207 -19.71 -5.12 6.30
CA LYS A 207 -19.61 -4.65 7.68
C LYS A 207 -18.15 -4.52 8.12
N ALA A 208 -17.29 -5.49 7.81
CA ALA A 208 -15.88 -5.45 8.16
C ALA A 208 -15.14 -4.29 7.45
N SER A 209 -15.35 -4.11 6.15
CA SER A 209 -14.77 -3.02 5.36
C SER A 209 -15.22 -1.64 5.86
N LYS A 210 -16.52 -1.49 6.17
CA LYS A 210 -17.06 -0.29 6.79
C LYS A 210 -16.41 -0.01 8.15
N GLN A 211 -16.31 -1.01 9.02
CA GLN A 211 -15.69 -0.86 10.34
C GLN A 211 -14.20 -0.46 10.24
N ALA A 212 -13.46 -1.00 9.27
CA ALA A 212 -12.07 -0.61 9.02
C ALA A 212 -11.97 0.87 8.59
N PHE A 213 -12.84 1.33 7.69
CA PHE A 213 -12.89 2.73 7.26
C PHE A 213 -13.25 3.68 8.43
N GLN A 214 -14.20 3.28 9.28
CA GLN A 214 -14.57 4.02 10.48
C GLN A 214 -13.43 4.10 11.49
N GLN A 215 -12.68 3.01 11.68
CA GLN A 215 -11.49 3.00 12.52
C GLN A 215 -10.42 3.96 11.97
N LEU A 216 -10.22 3.97 10.66
CA LEU A 216 -9.28 4.88 10.00
C LEU A 216 -9.66 6.35 10.25
N ALA A 217 -10.92 6.73 10.02
CA ALA A 217 -11.38 8.10 10.28
C ALA A 217 -11.18 8.52 11.74
N ARG A 218 -11.47 7.63 12.71
CA ARG A 218 -11.19 7.89 14.13
C ARG A 218 -9.69 8.05 14.40
N GLY A 219 -8.86 7.27 13.73
CA GLY A 219 -7.42 7.35 13.85
C GLY A 219 -6.87 8.67 13.33
N TYR A 220 -7.28 9.10 12.13
CA TYR A 220 -6.90 10.39 11.57
C TYR A 220 -7.38 11.55 12.44
N HIS A 221 -8.60 11.47 12.96
CA HIS A 221 -9.10 12.46 13.91
C HIS A 221 -8.24 12.55 15.16
N GLN A 222 -7.80 11.42 15.72
CA GLN A 222 -6.93 11.40 16.89
C GLN A 222 -5.58 12.06 16.63
N GLU A 223 -4.99 11.85 15.44
CA GLU A 223 -3.76 12.55 15.04
C GLU A 223 -3.98 14.05 14.89
N ALA A 224 -5.10 14.46 14.27
CA ALA A 224 -5.45 15.87 14.16
C ALA A 224 -5.65 16.54 15.53
N GLU A 225 -6.28 15.85 16.50
CA GLU A 225 -6.41 16.36 17.88
C GLU A 225 -5.04 16.48 18.58
N TRP A 226 -4.13 15.52 18.38
CA TRP A 226 -2.77 15.60 18.90
C TRP A 226 -2.02 16.81 18.33
N ARG A 227 -2.07 17.02 17.00
CA ARG A 227 -1.48 18.19 16.34
C ARG A 227 -2.09 19.49 16.84
N TYR A 228 -3.42 19.57 16.91
CA TYR A 228 -4.16 20.76 17.34
C TYR A 228 -3.86 21.15 18.80
N SER A 229 -3.87 20.17 19.71
CA SER A 229 -3.60 20.38 21.14
C SER A 229 -2.10 20.46 21.48
N LYS A 230 -1.22 20.25 20.49
CA LYS A 230 0.24 20.08 20.67
C LYS A 230 0.59 18.99 21.68
N TYR A 231 -0.28 17.99 21.81
CA TYR A 231 -0.02 16.82 22.63
C TYR A 231 0.88 15.86 21.86
N VAL A 232 2.07 15.61 22.39
CA VAL A 232 2.96 14.59 21.84
C VAL A 232 2.80 13.31 22.68
N PRO A 233 2.18 12.25 22.13
CA PRO A 233 1.94 10.98 22.83
C PRO A 233 3.25 10.25 23.15
N SER A 234 3.17 9.22 24.01
CA SER A 234 4.25 8.22 24.12
C SER A 234 4.33 7.39 22.83
N TYR A 235 5.47 6.77 22.55
CA TYR A 235 5.64 5.91 21.36
C TYR A 235 4.62 4.76 21.34
N GLN A 236 4.33 4.15 22.48
CA GLN A 236 3.34 3.06 22.57
C GLN A 236 1.91 3.55 22.29
N GLU A 237 1.56 4.74 22.79
CA GLU A 237 0.28 5.38 22.52
C GLU A 237 0.16 5.77 21.03
N TYR A 238 1.20 6.38 20.48
CA TYR A 238 1.29 6.71 19.07
C TYR A 238 1.08 5.47 18.20
N MET A 239 1.87 4.41 18.42
CA MET A 239 1.82 3.21 17.58
C MET A 239 0.47 2.51 17.61
N LYS A 240 -0.27 2.56 18.72
CA LYS A 240 -1.64 2.02 18.77
C LYS A 240 -2.55 2.71 17.74
N ASN A 241 -2.40 4.03 17.56
CA ASN A 241 -3.13 4.80 16.57
C ASN A 241 -2.49 4.73 15.17
N GLY A 242 -1.17 4.88 15.08
CA GLY A 242 -0.38 4.84 13.85
C GLY A 242 -0.58 3.55 13.04
N LEU A 243 -0.69 2.40 13.73
CA LEU A 243 -1.02 1.14 13.05
C LEU A 243 -2.40 1.17 12.40
N ILE A 244 -3.37 1.92 12.94
CA ILE A 244 -4.70 2.10 12.34
C ILE A 244 -4.61 3.06 11.15
N THR A 245 -3.89 4.18 11.29
CA THR A 245 -3.74 5.22 10.24
C THR A 245 -2.79 4.83 9.12
N SER A 246 -2.06 3.71 9.25
CA SER A 246 -1.32 3.10 8.14
C SER A 246 -2.20 2.77 6.91
N THR A 247 -3.53 2.69 7.06
CA THR A 247 -4.54 2.31 6.04
C THR A 247 -4.59 0.82 5.66
N TYR A 248 -3.61 0.02 6.06
CA TYR A 248 -3.49 -1.40 5.65
C TYR A 248 -4.68 -2.25 6.10
N ASN A 249 -5.35 -1.89 7.20
CA ASN A 249 -6.57 -2.56 7.63
C ASN A 249 -7.74 -2.34 6.65
N VAL A 250 -7.84 -1.14 6.08
CA VAL A 250 -8.83 -0.82 5.05
C VAL A 250 -8.52 -1.60 3.78
N PHE A 251 -7.28 -1.54 3.29
CA PHE A 251 -6.93 -2.25 2.06
C PHE A 251 -7.05 -3.78 2.19
N SER A 252 -6.70 -4.34 3.34
CA SER A 252 -6.85 -5.79 3.56
C SER A 252 -8.33 -6.20 3.61
N THR A 253 -9.19 -5.47 4.35
CA THR A 253 -10.63 -5.80 4.40
C THR A 253 -11.33 -5.60 3.05
N TYR A 254 -10.97 -4.55 2.30
CA TYR A 254 -11.46 -4.37 0.94
C TYR A 254 -10.94 -5.44 -0.02
N SER A 255 -9.70 -5.92 0.16
CA SER A 255 -9.20 -7.07 -0.61
C SER A 255 -10.05 -8.30 -0.36
N LEU A 256 -10.26 -8.68 0.91
CA LEU A 256 -11.11 -9.81 1.29
C LEU A 256 -12.54 -9.69 0.74
N MET A 257 -13.08 -8.47 0.73
CA MET A 257 -14.42 -8.22 0.22
C MET A 257 -14.54 -8.59 -1.25
N ASN A 258 -13.51 -8.35 -2.06
CA ASN A 258 -13.49 -8.55 -3.52
C ASN A 258 -12.84 -9.88 -3.96
N MET A 259 -12.58 -10.81 -3.04
CA MET A 259 -12.07 -12.15 -3.37
C MET A 259 -13.22 -13.17 -3.38
N ASP A 260 -13.60 -13.62 -4.58
CA ASP A 260 -14.73 -14.55 -4.75
C ASP A 260 -14.34 -16.03 -4.53
N GLU A 261 -13.07 -16.39 -4.77
CA GLU A 261 -12.59 -17.78 -4.72
C GLU A 261 -12.34 -18.29 -3.29
N ILE A 262 -12.34 -17.40 -2.29
CA ILE A 262 -12.01 -17.75 -0.90
C ILE A 262 -13.29 -17.80 -0.07
N ASN A 263 -13.43 -18.84 0.76
CA ASN A 263 -14.49 -18.93 1.77
C ASN A 263 -14.42 -17.71 2.69
N SER A 264 -15.33 -16.75 2.49
CA SER A 264 -15.23 -15.47 3.18
C SER A 264 -15.47 -15.50 4.66
N GLU A 265 -16.19 -16.50 5.18
CA GLU A 265 -16.43 -16.54 6.62
C GLU A 265 -15.16 -16.99 7.35
N GLU A 266 -14.52 -18.03 6.84
CA GLU A 266 -13.23 -18.50 7.35
C GLU A 266 -12.14 -17.46 7.16
N ALA A 267 -12.03 -16.87 5.96
CA ALA A 267 -11.04 -15.83 5.67
C ALA A 267 -11.23 -14.58 6.54
N LEU A 268 -12.48 -14.14 6.73
CA LEU A 268 -12.78 -13.03 7.62
C LEU A 268 -12.56 -13.40 9.09
N GLY A 269 -12.84 -14.65 9.48
CA GLY A 269 -12.56 -15.19 10.80
C GLY A 269 -11.08 -15.15 11.13
N TRP A 270 -10.24 -15.67 10.23
CA TRP A 270 -8.79 -15.58 10.31
C TRP A 270 -8.32 -14.12 10.38
N TYR A 271 -8.84 -13.24 9.51
CA TYR A 271 -8.47 -11.83 9.54
C TYR A 271 -8.74 -11.16 10.90
N LYS A 272 -9.89 -11.46 11.50
CA LYS A 272 -10.31 -10.90 12.80
C LYS A 272 -9.44 -11.38 13.97
N THR A 273 -8.69 -12.48 13.85
CA THR A 273 -7.72 -12.88 14.88
C THR A 273 -6.51 -11.95 14.95
N HIS A 274 -6.37 -11.04 13.97
CA HIS A 274 -5.21 -10.17 13.79
C HIS A 274 -3.92 -11.00 13.66
N PRO A 275 -3.79 -11.78 12.56
CA PRO A 275 -2.65 -12.67 12.36
C PRO A 275 -1.34 -11.88 12.31
N ASN A 276 -0.23 -12.54 12.63
CA ASN A 276 1.06 -11.87 12.77
C ASN A 276 1.50 -11.20 11.47
N ILE A 277 1.25 -11.82 10.31
CA ILE A 277 1.52 -11.21 9.01
C ILE A 277 0.83 -9.86 8.84
N LEU A 278 -0.44 -9.74 9.25
CA LEU A 278 -1.19 -8.48 9.16
C LEU A 278 -0.62 -7.42 10.12
N LYS A 279 -0.29 -7.81 11.36
CA LYS A 279 0.33 -6.90 12.33
C LYS A 279 1.68 -6.39 11.82
N ALA A 280 2.51 -7.28 11.30
CA ALA A 280 3.82 -6.97 10.74
C ALA A 280 3.70 -6.06 9.51
N THR A 281 2.77 -6.34 8.58
CA THR A 281 2.55 -5.47 7.41
C THR A 281 2.07 -4.07 7.82
N LYS A 282 1.17 -3.93 8.81
CA LYS A 282 0.74 -2.62 9.32
C LYS A 282 1.90 -1.84 9.95
N LEU A 283 2.73 -2.54 10.73
CA LEU A 283 3.92 -1.96 11.36
C LEU A 283 4.90 -1.47 10.31
N LEU A 284 5.17 -2.31 9.31
CA LEU A 284 6.04 -2.00 8.18
C LEU A 284 5.54 -0.77 7.42
N GLY A 285 4.25 -0.72 7.08
CA GLY A 285 3.59 0.43 6.46
C GLY A 285 3.80 1.73 7.23
N ARG A 286 3.54 1.71 8.55
CA ARG A 286 3.67 2.89 9.42
C ARG A 286 5.11 3.35 9.56
N LEU A 287 6.02 2.44 9.92
CA LEU A 287 7.40 2.80 10.22
C LEU A 287 8.16 3.26 8.98
N TYR A 288 7.92 2.66 7.81
CA TYR A 288 8.55 3.13 6.58
C TYR A 288 8.15 4.55 6.23
N ASN A 289 6.86 4.89 6.35
CA ASN A 289 6.42 6.25 6.09
C ASN A 289 7.14 7.21 7.06
N ASP A 290 7.02 7.00 8.37
CA ASP A 290 7.58 7.93 9.38
C ASP A 290 9.10 8.08 9.23
N VAL A 291 9.84 6.99 9.08
CA VAL A 291 11.31 7.06 8.91
C VAL A 291 11.71 7.79 7.64
N THR A 292 10.85 7.80 6.62
CA THR A 292 11.13 8.43 5.32
C THR A 292 10.64 9.88 5.27
N THR A 293 9.58 10.22 5.99
CA THR A 293 8.92 11.53 5.92
C THR A 293 9.24 12.44 7.11
N PHE A 294 9.84 11.95 8.20
CA PHE A 294 9.95 12.72 9.45
C PHE A 294 10.61 14.09 9.32
N GLN A 295 11.60 14.24 8.45
CA GLN A 295 12.25 15.54 8.23
C GLN A 295 11.28 16.52 7.58
N PHE A 296 10.56 16.08 6.55
CA PHE A 296 9.56 16.88 5.85
C PHE A 296 8.33 17.18 6.74
N GLU A 297 7.89 16.21 7.54
CA GLU A 297 6.79 16.39 8.51
C GLU A 297 7.20 17.33 9.66
N GLY A 298 8.44 17.22 10.13
CA GLY A 298 9.01 18.14 11.12
C GLY A 298 9.02 19.59 10.66
N GLU A 299 9.34 19.85 9.38
CA GLU A 299 9.25 21.21 8.79
C GLU A 299 7.83 21.77 8.77
N ARG A 300 6.81 20.89 8.70
CA ARG A 300 5.39 21.25 8.80
C ARG A 300 4.90 21.38 10.25
N ALA A 301 5.82 21.33 11.22
CA ALA A 301 5.54 21.29 12.65
C ALA A 301 4.66 20.10 13.08
N GLN A 302 4.75 18.97 12.36
CA GLN A 302 4.08 17.72 12.70
C GLN A 302 5.02 16.85 13.54
N GLU A 303 5.17 17.14 14.83
CA GLU A 303 6.02 16.36 15.75
C GLU A 303 5.34 15.11 16.32
N VAL A 304 4.36 14.54 15.61
CA VAL A 304 3.51 13.44 16.08
C VAL A 304 3.64 12.22 15.16
N GLU A 305 4.83 11.64 15.14
CA GLU A 305 5.17 10.44 14.36
C GLU A 305 6.14 9.51 15.12
N SER A 306 6.45 8.32 14.57
CA SER A 306 7.28 7.32 15.26
C SER A 306 8.62 7.85 15.71
N VAL A 307 9.36 8.58 14.86
CA VAL A 307 10.72 9.06 15.18
C VAL A 307 10.68 10.00 16.40
N HIS A 308 9.88 11.06 16.31
CA HIS A 308 9.73 12.06 17.37
C HIS A 308 9.20 11.46 18.69
N THR A 309 8.17 10.62 18.61
CA THR A 309 7.57 10.01 19.81
C THR A 309 8.51 8.99 20.46
N TYR A 310 9.30 8.26 19.68
CA TYR A 310 10.31 7.32 20.19
C TYR A 310 11.47 8.06 20.87
N MET A 311 12.02 9.10 20.22
CA MET A 311 13.05 9.97 20.82
C MET A 311 12.58 10.53 22.16
N LYS A 312 11.36 11.08 22.21
CA LYS A 312 10.76 11.63 23.44
C LYS A 312 10.58 10.57 24.53
N THR A 313 10.08 9.40 24.17
CA THR A 313 9.74 8.34 25.14
C THR A 313 10.97 7.73 25.78
N PHE A 314 12.04 7.54 25.00
CA PHE A 314 13.24 6.82 25.46
C PHE A 314 14.46 7.71 25.69
N GLY A 315 14.40 9.00 25.34
CA GLY A 315 15.50 9.94 25.52
C GLY A 315 16.72 9.64 24.65
N LEU A 316 16.51 9.05 23.48
CA LEU A 316 17.57 8.62 22.56
C LEU A 316 17.79 9.66 21.44
N PRO A 317 19.02 9.78 20.91
CA PRO A 317 19.29 10.68 19.79
C PRO A 317 18.67 10.14 18.48
N GLU A 318 18.35 11.06 17.57
CA GLU A 318 17.64 10.78 16.31
C GLU A 318 18.27 9.65 15.51
N ASN A 319 19.59 9.66 15.30
CA ASN A 319 20.28 8.65 14.52
C ASN A 319 20.12 7.23 15.10
N VAL A 320 20.15 7.10 16.44
CA VAL A 320 19.93 5.82 17.13
C VAL A 320 18.49 5.37 16.96
N VAL A 321 17.53 6.29 17.08
CA VAL A 321 16.11 5.97 16.88
C VAL A 321 15.83 5.51 15.46
N VAL A 322 16.35 6.22 14.45
CA VAL A 322 16.20 5.84 13.04
C VAL A 322 16.77 4.45 12.77
N GLU A 323 17.94 4.12 13.32
CA GLU A 323 18.52 2.78 13.22
C GLU A 323 17.65 1.71 13.89
N GLU A 324 17.11 1.98 15.08
CA GLU A 324 16.22 1.05 15.77
C GLU A 324 14.91 0.81 15.01
N LEU A 325 14.29 1.86 14.46
CA LEU A 325 13.08 1.72 13.64
C LEU A 325 13.36 0.96 12.34
N LYS A 326 14.51 1.17 11.69
CA LYS A 326 14.95 0.37 10.54
C LYS A 326 15.14 -1.10 10.89
N LYS A 327 15.70 -1.42 12.07
CA LYS A 327 15.75 -2.82 12.56
C LYS A 327 14.35 -3.40 12.79
N MET A 328 13.40 -2.61 13.30
CA MET A 328 12.01 -3.05 13.46
C MET A 328 11.34 -3.36 12.11
N ILE A 329 11.59 -2.55 11.08
CA ILE A 329 11.13 -2.79 9.70
C ILE A 329 11.68 -4.13 9.18
N GLU A 330 12.99 -4.37 9.32
CA GLU A 330 13.60 -5.62 8.88
C GLU A 330 13.05 -6.84 9.63
N ASN A 331 12.81 -6.70 10.94
CA ASN A 331 12.17 -7.75 11.73
C ASN A 331 10.71 -8.01 11.30
N ALA A 332 9.95 -6.98 10.93
CA ALA A 332 8.61 -7.14 10.40
C ALA A 332 8.62 -7.92 9.07
N TRP A 333 9.60 -7.65 8.20
CA TRP A 333 9.81 -8.44 6.97
C TRP A 333 10.08 -9.92 7.27
N LYS A 334 10.87 -10.21 8.30
CA LYS A 334 11.14 -11.59 8.75
C LYS A 334 9.90 -12.28 9.29
N ASP A 335 9.06 -11.57 10.03
CA ASP A 335 7.77 -12.09 10.50
C ASP A 335 6.84 -12.43 9.32
N ILE A 336 6.74 -11.55 8.33
CA ILE A 336 5.95 -11.78 7.12
C ILE A 336 6.45 -13.03 6.37
N ASN A 337 7.77 -13.17 6.22
CA ASN A 337 8.37 -14.33 5.55
C ASN A 337 8.02 -15.63 6.29
N LYS A 338 8.12 -15.64 7.61
CA LYS A 338 7.82 -16.81 8.46
C LYS A 338 6.39 -17.28 8.30
N GLU A 339 5.44 -16.36 8.26
CA GLU A 339 4.01 -16.67 8.11
C GLU A 339 3.66 -17.20 6.70
N CYS A 340 4.54 -17.00 5.72
CA CYS A 340 4.41 -17.52 4.36
C CYS A 340 5.12 -18.88 4.16
N LEU A 341 5.79 -19.43 5.19
CA LEU A 341 6.42 -20.75 5.12
C LEU A 341 5.38 -21.87 5.25
N LYS A 342 5.59 -22.97 4.53
CA LYS A 342 4.70 -24.14 4.59
C LYS A 342 5.02 -25.00 5.83
N PRO A 343 4.01 -25.62 6.47
CA PRO A 343 2.58 -25.47 6.19
C PRO A 343 2.04 -24.12 6.65
N THR A 344 1.21 -23.48 5.82
CA THR A 344 0.57 -22.20 6.15
C THR A 344 -0.77 -22.44 6.87
N GLU A 345 -1.14 -21.55 7.80
CA GLU A 345 -2.44 -21.62 8.52
C GLU A 345 -3.62 -21.47 7.55
N VAL A 346 -3.46 -20.61 6.54
CA VAL A 346 -4.44 -20.34 5.48
C VAL A 346 -3.80 -20.45 4.10
N THR A 347 -4.60 -20.41 3.03
CA THR A 347 -4.08 -20.51 1.66
C THR A 347 -3.17 -19.34 1.30
N MET A 348 -2.19 -19.57 0.44
CA MET A 348 -1.38 -18.48 -0.12
C MET A 348 -2.21 -17.46 -0.89
N GLY A 349 -3.37 -17.85 -1.44
CA GLY A 349 -4.31 -16.91 -2.04
C GLY A 349 -4.78 -15.85 -1.03
N LEU A 350 -5.00 -16.23 0.23
CA LEU A 350 -5.39 -15.30 1.30
C LEU A 350 -4.21 -14.46 1.83
N LEU A 351 -3.01 -15.04 1.89
CA LEU A 351 -1.81 -14.34 2.36
C LEU A 351 -1.25 -13.36 1.33
N ALA A 352 -1.38 -13.66 0.04
CA ALA A 352 -0.75 -12.91 -1.04
C ALA A 352 -1.12 -11.41 -1.05
N PRO A 353 -2.40 -10.99 -0.91
CA PRO A 353 -2.73 -9.57 -0.81
C PRO A 353 -2.05 -8.86 0.36
N VAL A 354 -1.91 -9.52 1.52
CA VAL A 354 -1.27 -8.95 2.72
C VAL A 354 0.25 -8.84 2.54
N LEU A 355 0.87 -9.84 1.91
CA LEU A 355 2.28 -9.79 1.50
C LEU A 355 2.53 -8.70 0.45
N ASN A 356 1.64 -8.59 -0.53
CA ASN A 356 1.76 -7.61 -1.62
C ASN A 356 1.59 -6.17 -1.11
N LEU A 357 0.78 -5.97 -0.07
CA LEU A 357 0.74 -4.71 0.67
C LEU A 357 2.11 -4.34 1.26
N ALA A 358 2.85 -5.28 1.85
CA ALA A 358 4.21 -5.01 2.34
C ALA A 358 5.17 -4.64 1.20
N ARG A 359 5.06 -5.32 0.04
CA ARG A 359 5.85 -5.01 -1.17
C ARG A 359 5.51 -3.64 -1.76
N ILE A 360 4.27 -3.16 -1.60
CA ILE A 360 3.89 -1.79 -1.96
C ILE A 360 4.66 -0.80 -1.08
N THR A 361 4.75 -1.05 0.23
CA THR A 361 5.48 -0.16 1.14
C THR A 361 6.92 0.03 0.71
N ASP A 362 7.64 -1.05 0.41
CA ASP A 362 9.03 -0.94 -0.04
C ASP A 362 9.12 -0.08 -1.32
N MET A 363 8.27 -0.30 -2.33
CA MET A 363 8.31 0.58 -3.51
C MET A 363 8.13 2.04 -3.15
N VAL A 364 7.13 2.33 -2.32
CA VAL A 364 6.76 3.71 -2.02
C VAL A 364 7.88 4.40 -1.25
N TYR A 365 8.56 3.71 -0.33
CA TYR A 365 9.44 4.33 0.67
C TYR A 365 10.92 3.88 0.63
N MET A 366 11.32 2.99 -0.28
CA MET A 366 12.69 2.42 -0.28
C MET A 366 13.80 3.48 -0.38
N TYR A 367 13.52 4.66 -0.94
CA TYR A 367 14.52 5.74 -1.08
C TYR A 367 14.02 7.10 -0.56
N ASN A 368 12.71 7.35 -0.66
CA ASN A 368 12.02 8.61 -0.38
C ASN A 368 10.51 8.39 -0.45
N ASP A 369 9.68 9.38 -0.09
CA ASP A 369 8.22 9.31 -0.27
C ASP A 369 7.84 9.47 -1.75
N ARG A 370 7.83 8.36 -2.48
CA ARG A 370 7.51 8.31 -3.91
C ARG A 370 6.02 8.39 -4.22
N PHE A 371 5.18 8.41 -3.20
CA PHE A 371 3.76 8.63 -3.38
C PHE A 371 3.46 10.13 -3.41
N THR A 372 3.97 10.89 -2.43
CA THR A 372 3.83 12.35 -2.44
C THR A 372 4.72 12.98 -3.50
N PHE A 373 5.94 12.47 -3.71
CA PHE A 373 6.88 12.98 -4.71
C PHE A 373 7.17 11.87 -5.74
N PRO A 374 6.27 11.63 -6.70
CA PRO A 374 6.48 10.59 -7.70
C PRO A 374 7.68 10.93 -8.57
N GLU A 375 8.77 10.22 -8.31
CA GLU A 375 10.00 10.29 -9.10
C GLU A 375 9.96 9.32 -10.29
N GLU A 376 11.09 9.21 -11.00
CA GLU A 376 11.29 8.37 -12.18
C GLU A 376 10.83 6.92 -11.99
N THR A 377 10.94 6.34 -10.79
CA THR A 377 10.61 4.92 -10.55
C THR A 377 9.11 4.64 -10.73
N THR A 378 8.24 5.51 -10.22
CA THR A 378 6.79 5.32 -10.34
C THR A 378 6.34 5.52 -11.79
N VAL A 379 6.92 6.51 -12.46
CA VAL A 379 6.71 6.75 -13.90
C VAL A 379 7.19 5.56 -14.75
N GLU A 380 8.35 4.99 -14.43
CA GLU A 380 8.90 3.78 -15.06
C GLU A 380 7.92 2.61 -14.94
N TYR A 381 7.38 2.37 -13.74
CA TYR A 381 6.45 1.25 -13.52
C TYR A 381 5.12 1.44 -14.24
N VAL A 382 4.53 2.64 -14.17
CA VAL A 382 3.32 2.95 -14.94
C VAL A 382 3.58 2.79 -16.44
N THR A 383 4.73 3.24 -16.93
CA THR A 383 5.13 3.09 -18.33
C THR A 383 5.23 1.63 -18.72
N LEU A 384 5.92 0.80 -17.94
CA LEU A 384 6.07 -0.63 -18.22
C LEU A 384 4.74 -1.38 -18.19
N LEU A 385 3.89 -1.09 -17.22
CA LEU A 385 2.65 -1.86 -17.01
C LEU A 385 1.52 -1.45 -17.95
N VAL A 386 1.46 -0.17 -18.35
CA VAL A 386 0.29 0.42 -19.01
C VAL A 386 0.60 0.98 -20.41
N ILE A 387 1.83 1.45 -20.65
CA ILE A 387 2.19 2.18 -21.89
C ILE A 387 2.98 1.32 -22.87
N ALA A 388 4.10 0.75 -22.43
CA ALA A 388 5.09 0.11 -23.28
C ALA A 388 4.64 -1.31 -23.69
N SER A 389 4.19 -1.48 -24.93
CA SER A 389 3.82 -2.79 -25.47
C SER A 389 5.05 -3.64 -25.77
N ILE A 390 4.90 -4.96 -25.71
CA ILE A 390 5.93 -5.90 -26.11
C ILE A 390 5.61 -6.37 -27.53
N PRO A 391 6.56 -6.33 -28.48
CA PRO A 391 6.33 -6.86 -29.82
C PRO A 391 5.85 -8.32 -29.77
N MET A 392 4.76 -8.62 -30.46
CA MET A 392 4.36 -10.02 -30.70
C MET A 392 5.18 -10.52 -31.89
N TYR A 393 6.17 -11.38 -31.62
CA TYR A 393 6.90 -12.12 -32.65
C TYR A 393 6.38 -13.54 -32.74
#